data_AF-A0A523LBW2-F1
#
_entry.id   AF-A0A523LBW2-F1
#
_cell.length_a   1.000
_cell.length_b   1.000
_cell.length_c   1.000
_cell.angle_alpha   90.00
_cell.angle_beta   90.00
_cell.angle_gamma   90.00
#
_symmetry.space_group_name_H-M   'P 1'
#
loop_
_entity.id
_entity.type
_entity.pdbx_description
1 polymer ?
#
loop_
_entity_poly.entity_id
_entity_poly.type
_entity_poly.pdbx_seq_one_letter_code
_entity_poly.pdbx_strand_id
1 'polypeptide(L)'
;MKKSFWGSDWLAGLTITIAVVILSGTANFQGIERAAYDWGVRATDRLASDKIAIIAIDDQSIANIGRWPWSRDLHAELISKLSQGGAKVVGLTVFFLEPQIDSGAFFIRDLIEFTSNASFNQVPADVDTLANMLEKEVSNKAVSEILDFYIQSTLHTRVSQDIGTLKSRLMDANQSLDTDAKLGESFASAKNVILAM
;
A
#
# COMPACT_ATOMS: atom_id res chain seq x y z
N MET A 1 17.83 15.69 -72.79
CA MET A 1 17.90 17.04 -72.20
C MET A 1 17.30 16.98 -70.79
N LYS A 2 18.13 17.08 -69.74
CA LYS A 2 17.68 17.05 -68.33
C LYS A 2 16.92 18.36 -68.04
N LYS A 3 15.61 18.30 -67.91
CA LYS A 3 14.82 19.46 -67.42
C LYS A 3 15.17 19.67 -65.94
N SER A 4 15.71 20.84 -65.65
CA SER A 4 16.00 21.33 -64.30
C SER A 4 14.75 21.17 -63.43
N PHE A 5 14.84 20.33 -62.40
CA PHE A 5 13.82 20.18 -61.35
C PHE A 5 13.90 21.32 -60.31
N TRP A 6 14.69 22.36 -60.61
CA TRP A 6 15.05 23.47 -59.74
C TRP A 6 14.74 24.81 -60.43
N GLY A 7 13.45 25.07 -60.68
CA GLY A 7 12.99 26.34 -61.27
C GLY A 7 11.78 26.87 -60.52
N SER A 8 11.91 28.06 -59.93
CA SER A 8 10.87 28.92 -59.32
C SER A 8 10.06 28.38 -58.13
N ASP A 9 9.71 27.09 -58.11
CA ASP A 9 8.75 26.53 -57.13
C ASP A 9 9.31 26.55 -55.69
N TRP A 10 10.63 26.41 -55.55
CA TRP A 10 11.29 26.49 -54.24
C TRP A 10 11.26 27.90 -53.64
N LEU A 11 11.28 28.95 -54.47
CA LEU A 11 11.18 30.34 -54.02
C LEU A 11 9.76 30.66 -53.58
N ALA A 12 8.75 30.15 -54.28
CA ALA A 12 7.35 30.27 -53.87
C ALA A 12 7.10 29.55 -52.55
N GLY A 13 7.62 28.32 -52.39
CA GLY A 13 7.56 27.59 -51.14
C GLY A 13 8.26 28.32 -49.99
N LEU A 14 9.46 28.86 -50.23
CA LEU A 14 10.21 29.61 -49.22
C LEU A 14 9.49 30.90 -48.81
N THR A 15 8.94 31.66 -49.76
CA THR A 15 8.22 32.91 -49.47
C THR A 15 6.93 32.66 -48.69
N ILE A 16 6.17 31.63 -49.04
CA ILE A 16 5.00 31.20 -48.26
C ILE A 16 5.42 30.79 -46.83
N THR A 17 6.52 30.04 -46.69
CA THR A 17 7.02 29.62 -45.37
C THR A 17 7.41 30.82 -44.51
N ILE A 18 8.15 31.78 -45.07
CA ILE A 18 8.55 33.01 -44.36
C ILE A 18 7.32 33.83 -43.97
N ALA A 19 6.34 33.97 -44.87
CA ALA A 19 5.10 34.68 -44.57
C ALA A 19 4.32 34.02 -43.42
N VAL A 20 4.23 32.69 -43.42
CA VAL A 20 3.59 31.93 -42.33
C VAL A 20 4.35 32.11 -41.01
N VAL A 21 5.68 32.10 -41.01
CA VAL A 21 6.51 32.32 -39.80
C VAL A 21 6.33 33.74 -39.23
N ILE A 22 6.22 34.75 -40.10
CA ILE A 22 5.97 36.13 -39.66
C ILE A 22 4.55 36.26 -39.08
N LEU A 23 3.56 35.64 -39.74
CA LEU A 23 2.17 35.69 -39.31
C LEU A 23 1.91 34.85 -38.05
N SER A 24 2.66 33.76 -37.84
CA SER A 24 2.50 32.90 -36.65
C SER A 24 2.88 33.59 -35.34
N GLY A 25 3.68 34.66 -35.39
CA GLY A 25 3.97 35.49 -34.22
C GLY A 25 2.83 36.43 -33.80
N THR A 26 1.74 36.52 -34.56
CA THR A 26 0.61 37.42 -34.28
C THR A 26 -0.50 36.70 -33.52
N ALA A 27 -1.21 37.41 -32.64
CA ALA A 27 -2.29 36.85 -31.80
C ALA A 27 -3.44 36.20 -32.62
N ASN A 28 -3.64 36.64 -33.86
CA ASN A 28 -4.71 36.15 -34.74
C ASN A 28 -4.43 34.76 -35.32
N PHE A 29 -3.16 34.38 -35.49
CA PHE A 29 -2.80 33.06 -36.06
C PHE A 29 -2.97 31.92 -35.04
N GLN A 30 -2.76 32.22 -33.75
CA GLN A 30 -2.98 31.26 -32.66
C GLN A 30 -4.43 30.75 -32.59
N GLY A 31 -5.40 31.57 -32.94
CA GLY A 31 -6.81 31.16 -32.98
C GLY A 31 -7.09 30.13 -34.07
N ILE A 32 -6.49 30.32 -35.26
CA ILE A 32 -6.61 29.39 -36.39
C ILE A 32 -5.88 28.08 -36.07
N GLU A 33 -4.70 28.16 -35.47
CA GLU A 33 -3.96 26.98 -35.02
C GLU A 33 -4.74 26.15 -34.00
N ARG A 34 -5.30 26.80 -32.96
CA ARG A 34 -6.16 26.12 -31.97
C ARG A 34 -7.38 25.48 -32.62
N ALA A 35 -8.04 26.18 -33.55
CA ALA A 35 -9.20 25.65 -34.26
C ALA A 35 -8.83 24.44 -35.15
N ALA A 36 -7.71 24.50 -35.86
CA ALA A 36 -7.20 23.39 -36.66
C ALA A 36 -6.81 22.19 -35.78
N TYR A 37 -6.19 22.45 -34.62
CA TYR A 37 -5.86 21.43 -33.63
C TYR A 37 -7.12 20.76 -33.06
N ASP A 38 -8.09 21.54 -32.60
CA ASP A 38 -9.38 21.05 -32.10
C ASP A 38 -10.11 20.20 -33.13
N TRP A 39 -10.10 20.62 -34.40
CA TRP A 39 -10.71 19.85 -35.48
C TRP A 39 -9.98 18.53 -35.72
N GLY A 40 -8.64 18.55 -35.71
CA GLY A 40 -7.82 17.34 -35.80
C GLY A 40 -8.07 16.36 -34.65
N VAL A 41 -8.17 16.86 -33.40
CA VAL A 41 -8.47 16.04 -32.22
C VAL A 41 -9.86 15.41 -32.34
N ARG A 42 -10.89 16.20 -32.67
CA ARG A 42 -12.27 15.69 -32.83
C ARG A 42 -12.40 14.71 -33.99
N ALA A 43 -11.68 14.94 -35.09
CA ALA A 43 -11.63 14.01 -36.23
C ALA A 43 -10.92 12.69 -35.88
N THR A 44 -10.14 12.68 -34.80
CA THR A 44 -9.43 11.50 -34.29
C THR A 44 -10.13 10.90 -33.06
N ASP A 45 -11.31 11.40 -32.69
CA ASP A 45 -12.02 10.89 -31.52
C ASP A 45 -12.37 9.42 -31.75
N ARG A 46 -11.88 8.55 -30.86
CA ARG A 46 -12.07 7.10 -30.94
C ARG A 46 -12.94 6.69 -29.77
N LEU A 47 -13.87 5.78 -30.02
CA LEU A 47 -14.67 5.20 -28.96
C LEU A 47 -13.73 4.57 -27.92
N ALA A 48 -13.87 5.01 -26.66
CA ALA A 48 -13.11 4.45 -25.56
C ALA A 48 -13.39 2.94 -25.44
N SER A 49 -12.34 2.16 -25.16
CA SER A 49 -12.53 0.73 -24.96
C SER A 49 -13.30 0.46 -23.68
N ASP A 50 -14.31 -0.38 -23.77
CA ASP A 50 -15.06 -0.97 -22.65
C ASP A 50 -14.21 -1.86 -21.73
N LYS A 51 -12.96 -2.15 -22.10
CA LYS A 51 -12.02 -2.98 -21.34
C LYS A 51 -11.09 -2.16 -20.43
N ILE A 52 -11.17 -0.84 -20.48
CA ILE A 52 -10.31 0.06 -19.71
C ILE A 52 -11.19 0.87 -18.75
N ALA A 53 -10.92 0.72 -17.45
CA ALA A 53 -11.51 1.56 -16.42
C ALA A 53 -10.44 2.49 -15.84
N ILE A 54 -10.76 3.78 -15.75
CA ILE A 54 -9.91 4.78 -15.09
C ILE A 54 -10.50 5.04 -13.71
N ILE A 55 -9.71 4.83 -12.67
CA ILE A 55 -10.09 5.09 -11.28
C ILE A 55 -9.38 6.37 -10.87
N ALA A 56 -10.14 7.47 -10.84
CA ALA A 56 -9.62 8.77 -10.45
C ALA A 56 -9.66 8.94 -8.93
N ILE A 57 -8.72 9.73 -8.40
CA ILE A 57 -8.77 10.25 -7.03
C ILE A 57 -9.26 11.69 -7.14
N ASP A 58 -10.54 11.90 -6.86
CA ASP A 58 -11.22 13.20 -6.94
C ASP A 58 -11.58 13.74 -5.55
N ASP A 59 -12.13 14.96 -5.52
CA ASP A 59 -12.53 15.62 -4.27
C ASP A 59 -13.59 14.80 -3.50
N GLN A 60 -14.48 14.11 -4.21
CA GLN A 60 -15.47 13.24 -3.60
C GLN A 60 -14.81 12.03 -2.92
N SER A 61 -13.82 11.42 -3.57
CA SER A 61 -13.04 10.31 -3.01
C SER A 61 -12.28 10.76 -1.77
N ILE A 62 -11.64 11.94 -1.80
CA ILE A 62 -10.94 12.52 -0.64
C ILE A 62 -11.91 12.82 0.50
N ALA A 63 -13.09 13.36 0.20
CA ALA A 63 -14.12 13.62 1.21
C ALA A 63 -14.63 12.33 1.87
N ASN A 64 -14.71 11.22 1.13
CA ASN A 64 -15.25 9.95 1.61
C ASN A 64 -14.21 9.07 2.34
N ILE A 65 -12.98 9.00 1.81
CA ILE A 65 -11.94 8.08 2.29
C ILE A 65 -11.01 8.78 3.30
N GLY A 66 -10.82 10.08 3.12
CA GLY A 66 -9.95 10.90 3.97
C GLY A 66 -8.83 11.55 3.19
N ARG A 67 -7.97 12.25 3.94
CA ARG A 67 -6.89 13.08 3.41
C ARG A 67 -5.86 12.23 2.67
N TRP A 68 -5.53 12.65 1.45
CA TRP A 68 -4.39 12.17 0.68
C TRP A 68 -3.05 12.70 1.27
N PRO A 69 -1.94 11.93 1.27
CA PRO A 69 -1.78 10.57 0.75
C PRO A 69 -2.42 9.51 1.64
N TRP A 70 -3.05 8.52 1.01
CA TRP A 70 -3.68 7.42 1.71
C TRP A 70 -2.66 6.38 2.17
N SER A 71 -3.05 5.57 3.18
CA SER A 71 -2.26 4.42 3.62
C SER A 71 -2.14 3.36 2.52
N ARG A 72 -0.98 2.68 2.46
CA ARG A 72 -0.75 1.54 1.57
C ARG A 72 -1.72 0.39 1.81
N ASP A 73 -2.32 0.31 3.00
CA ASP A 73 -3.43 -0.62 3.27
C ASP A 73 -4.64 -0.38 2.38
N LEU A 74 -5.01 0.88 2.15
CA LEU A 74 -6.13 1.23 1.28
C LEU A 74 -5.81 0.90 -0.19
N HIS A 75 -4.55 1.10 -0.60
CA HIS A 75 -4.09 0.68 -1.91
C HIS A 75 -4.12 -0.85 -2.07
N ALA A 76 -3.68 -1.58 -1.05
CA ALA A 76 -3.72 -3.05 -1.03
C ALA A 76 -5.15 -3.57 -1.16
N GLU A 77 -6.09 -2.97 -0.42
CA GLU A 77 -7.52 -3.32 -0.47
C GLU A 77 -8.12 -3.00 -1.84
N LEU A 78 -7.82 -1.83 -2.42
CA LEU A 78 -8.27 -1.45 -3.76
C LEU A 78 -7.84 -2.47 -4.80
N ILE A 79 -6.56 -2.85 -4.80
CA ILE A 79 -6.01 -3.81 -5.76
C ILE A 79 -6.64 -5.18 -5.59
N SER A 80 -6.85 -5.62 -4.36
CA SER A 80 -7.54 -6.88 -4.06
C SER A 80 -8.96 -6.87 -4.63
N LYS A 81 -9.72 -5.80 -4.43
CA LYS A 81 -11.07 -5.63 -5.00
C LYS A 81 -11.06 -5.63 -6.52
N LEU A 82 -10.11 -4.95 -7.15
CA LEU A 82 -9.98 -4.93 -8.61
C LEU A 82 -9.64 -6.30 -9.19
N SER A 83 -8.73 -7.02 -8.54
CA SER A 83 -8.36 -8.37 -8.94
C SER A 83 -9.55 -9.33 -8.79
N GLN A 84 -10.27 -9.27 -7.66
CA GLN A 84 -11.50 -10.04 -7.43
C GLN A 84 -12.60 -9.69 -8.44
N GLY A 85 -12.67 -8.42 -8.86
CA GLY A 85 -13.57 -7.93 -9.90
C GLY A 85 -13.21 -8.36 -11.32
N GLY A 86 -12.14 -9.16 -11.52
CA GLY A 86 -11.74 -9.70 -12.81
C GLY A 86 -10.81 -8.80 -13.63
N ALA A 87 -10.20 -7.77 -13.02
CA ALA A 87 -9.20 -6.97 -13.69
C ALA A 87 -8.01 -7.85 -14.10
N LYS A 88 -7.67 -7.84 -15.40
CA LYS A 88 -6.53 -8.61 -15.93
C LYS A 88 -5.18 -7.97 -15.63
N VAL A 89 -5.15 -6.64 -15.54
CA VAL A 89 -3.98 -5.82 -15.27
C VAL A 89 -4.44 -4.60 -14.45
N VAL A 90 -3.67 -4.25 -13.42
CA VAL A 90 -3.89 -3.04 -12.62
C VAL A 90 -2.68 -2.12 -12.79
N GLY A 91 -2.88 -0.93 -13.36
CA GLY A 91 -1.85 0.10 -13.46
C GLY A 91 -2.00 1.11 -12.32
N LEU A 92 -0.91 1.36 -11.59
CA LEU A 92 -0.86 2.33 -10.50
C LEU A 92 0.07 3.49 -10.87
N THR A 93 -0.42 4.71 -10.73
CA THR A 93 0.35 5.94 -10.93
C THR A 93 0.89 6.54 -9.64
N VAL A 94 0.70 5.84 -8.51
CA VAL A 94 1.18 6.25 -7.19
C VAL A 94 2.61 5.75 -7.01
N PHE A 95 3.50 6.62 -6.55
CA PHE A 95 4.89 6.29 -6.28
C PHE A 95 5.08 5.82 -4.84
N PHE A 96 5.70 4.65 -4.65
CA PHE A 96 5.98 4.04 -3.35
C PHE A 96 7.48 4.06 -3.03
N LEU A 97 8.10 5.23 -3.09
CA LEU A 97 9.56 5.39 -3.05
C LEU A 97 10.21 5.05 -1.70
N GLU A 98 9.49 5.30 -0.61
CA GLU A 98 9.99 5.18 0.75
C GLU A 98 9.08 4.25 1.56
N PRO A 99 9.63 3.36 2.41
CA PRO A 99 8.82 2.52 3.28
C PRO A 99 7.80 3.32 4.10
N GLN A 100 6.56 2.85 4.18
CA GLN A 100 5.56 3.49 5.03
C GLN A 100 5.58 2.84 6.41
N ILE A 101 6.02 3.60 7.42
CA ILE A 101 6.01 3.16 8.81
C ILE A 101 4.82 3.80 9.51
N ASP A 102 3.85 2.98 9.91
CA ASP A 102 2.77 3.43 10.77
C ASP A 102 3.32 3.84 12.16
N SER A 103 2.83 4.95 12.70
CA SER A 103 3.29 5.44 14.01
C SER A 103 3.10 4.42 15.13
N GLY A 104 2.03 3.61 15.07
CA GLY A 104 1.77 2.54 16.03
C GLY A 104 2.74 1.37 15.86
N ALA A 105 3.17 1.07 14.62
CA ALA A 105 4.07 -0.05 14.35
C ALA A 105 5.39 0.09 15.11
N PHE A 106 5.90 1.32 15.24
CA PHE A 106 7.11 1.59 16.01
C PHE A 106 6.98 1.14 17.47
N PHE A 107 5.91 1.57 18.16
CA PHE A 107 5.68 1.21 19.56
C PHE A 107 5.38 -0.28 19.75
N ILE A 108 4.64 -0.90 18.82
CA ILE A 108 4.37 -2.33 18.90
C ILE A 108 5.66 -3.15 18.72
N ARG A 109 6.56 -2.74 17.82
CA ARG A 109 7.87 -3.40 17.65
C ARG A 109 8.74 -3.27 18.90
N ASP A 110 8.76 -2.09 19.51
CA ASP A 110 9.43 -1.85 20.80
C ASP A 110 8.86 -2.75 21.91
N LEU A 111 7.53 -2.85 22.01
CA LEU A 111 6.88 -3.77 22.95
C LEU A 111 7.20 -5.23 22.67
N ILE A 112 7.24 -5.66 21.41
CA ILE A 112 7.64 -7.02 21.04
C ILE A 112 9.09 -7.28 21.46
N GLU A 113 10.00 -6.34 21.24
CA GLU A 113 11.40 -6.46 21.65
C GLU A 113 11.53 -6.56 23.17
N PHE A 114 10.87 -5.65 23.90
CA PHE A 114 10.83 -5.69 25.36
C PHE A 114 10.25 -7.03 25.87
N THR A 115 9.08 -7.43 25.37
CA THR A 115 8.42 -8.66 25.82
C THR A 115 9.18 -9.92 25.45
N SER A 116 9.99 -9.90 24.38
CA SER A 116 10.87 -11.03 24.01
C SER A 116 12.04 -11.20 24.99
N ASN A 117 12.52 -10.10 25.56
CA ASN A 117 13.66 -10.08 26.50
C ASN A 117 13.24 -10.04 27.99
N ALA A 118 11.96 -9.88 28.28
CA ALA A 118 11.47 -9.73 29.64
C ALA A 118 11.55 -11.04 30.45
N SER A 119 11.83 -10.91 31.75
CA SER A 119 11.97 -12.04 32.68
C SER A 119 10.70 -12.87 32.83
N PHE A 120 9.51 -12.28 32.60
CA PHE A 120 8.25 -13.01 32.69
C PHE A 120 8.12 -14.14 31.64
N ASN A 121 8.99 -14.20 30.65
CA ASN A 121 9.07 -15.34 29.73
C ASN A 121 9.48 -16.66 30.41
N GLN A 122 10.16 -16.59 31.55
CA GLN A 122 10.55 -17.76 32.34
C GLN A 122 9.46 -18.18 33.33
N VAL A 123 8.51 -17.28 33.65
CA VAL A 123 7.48 -17.50 34.68
C VAL A 123 6.66 -18.77 34.44
N PRO A 124 6.22 -19.15 33.22
CA PRO A 124 5.53 -20.43 33.03
C PRO A 124 6.36 -21.64 33.49
N ALA A 125 7.64 -21.67 33.16
CA ALA A 125 8.54 -22.75 33.57
C ALA A 125 8.82 -22.73 35.09
N ASP A 126 8.93 -21.55 35.68
CA ASP A 126 9.10 -21.39 37.13
C ASP A 126 7.85 -21.83 37.89
N VAL A 127 6.67 -21.49 37.37
CA VAL A 127 5.36 -21.91 37.89
C VAL A 127 5.25 -23.43 37.86
N ASP A 128 5.60 -24.07 36.74
CA ASP A 128 5.59 -25.53 36.62
C ASP A 128 6.60 -26.19 37.58
N THR A 129 7.79 -25.60 37.72
CA THR A 129 8.81 -26.09 38.66
C THR A 129 8.33 -26.00 40.10
N LEU A 130 7.69 -24.89 40.48
CA LEU A 130 7.09 -24.69 41.80
C LEU A 130 5.99 -25.73 42.08
N ALA A 131 5.12 -26.01 41.11
CA ALA A 131 4.10 -27.06 41.25
C ALA A 131 4.73 -28.41 41.60
N ASN A 132 5.74 -28.82 40.82
CA ASN A 132 6.46 -30.07 41.03
C ASN A 132 7.19 -30.14 42.39
N MET A 133 7.70 -29.01 42.89
CA MET A 133 8.33 -28.95 44.21
C MET A 133 7.30 -29.13 45.34
N LEU A 134 6.14 -28.49 45.22
CA LEU A 134 5.05 -28.60 46.20
C LEU A 134 4.44 -30.00 46.24
N GLU A 135 4.23 -30.62 45.07
CA GLU A 135 3.68 -31.97 44.96
C GLU A 135 4.55 -33.04 45.63
N LYS A 136 5.88 -32.89 45.59
CA LYS A 136 6.81 -33.84 46.23
C LYS A 136 6.68 -33.88 47.75
N GLU A 137 6.33 -32.76 48.38
CA GLU A 137 6.26 -32.60 49.83
C GLU A 137 4.82 -32.56 50.36
N VAL A 138 3.85 -33.04 49.56
CA VAL A 138 2.40 -32.97 49.88
C VAL A 138 2.01 -33.66 51.19
N SER A 139 2.86 -34.56 51.71
CA SER A 139 2.66 -35.25 53.00
C SER A 139 2.73 -34.29 54.20
N ASN A 140 3.36 -33.12 54.04
CA ASN A 140 3.35 -32.09 55.06
C ASN A 140 2.06 -31.26 54.96
N LYS A 141 1.28 -31.24 56.04
CA LYS A 141 0.00 -30.52 56.11
C LYS A 141 0.11 -29.05 55.64
N ALA A 142 1.15 -28.34 56.08
CA ALA A 142 1.35 -26.94 55.70
C ALA A 142 1.65 -26.78 54.20
N VAL A 143 2.38 -27.73 53.60
CA VAL A 143 2.65 -27.74 52.15
C VAL A 143 1.39 -28.09 51.36
N SER A 144 0.55 -29.02 51.86
CA SER A 144 -0.72 -29.34 51.20
C SER A 144 -1.68 -28.15 51.13
N GLU A 145 -1.75 -27.34 52.21
CA GLU A 145 -2.57 -26.12 52.22
C GLU A 145 -2.06 -25.08 51.21
N ILE A 146 -0.73 -24.97 51.04
CA ILE A 146 -0.12 -24.10 50.03
C ILE A 146 -0.37 -24.62 48.62
N LEU A 147 -0.27 -25.93 48.40
CA LEU A 147 -0.53 -26.56 47.11
C LEU A 147 -1.98 -26.36 46.69
N ASP A 148 -2.94 -26.53 47.60
CA ASP A 148 -4.36 -26.29 47.35
C ASP A 148 -4.62 -24.84 46.93
N PHE A 149 -4.01 -23.86 47.63
CA PHE A 149 -4.06 -22.46 47.23
C PHE A 149 -3.41 -22.22 45.85
N TYR A 150 -2.22 -22.78 45.63
CA TYR A 150 -1.46 -22.60 44.39
C TYR A 150 -2.24 -23.12 43.17
N ILE A 151 -2.83 -24.32 43.24
CA ILE A 151 -3.63 -24.91 42.16
C ILE A 151 -4.84 -24.04 41.82
N GLN A 152 -5.44 -23.38 42.81
CA GLN A 152 -6.57 -22.48 42.61
C GLN A 152 -6.14 -21.05 42.24
N SER A 153 -4.86 -20.73 42.37
CA SER A 153 -4.34 -19.38 42.13
C SER A 153 -4.28 -19.03 40.64
N THR A 154 -4.31 -17.73 40.34
CA THR A 154 -4.13 -17.23 38.97
C THR A 154 -2.73 -17.49 38.43
N LEU A 155 -1.74 -17.66 39.32
CA LEU A 155 -0.36 -17.98 38.96
C LEU A 155 -0.28 -19.30 38.20
N HIS A 156 -0.96 -20.34 38.69
CA HIS A 156 -1.02 -21.64 38.03
C HIS A 156 -2.02 -21.67 36.88
N THR A 157 -3.22 -21.11 37.08
CA THR A 157 -4.34 -21.31 36.16
C THR A 157 -4.36 -20.37 34.95
N ARG A 158 -3.76 -19.18 35.05
CA ARG A 158 -3.98 -18.12 34.06
C ARG A 158 -2.71 -17.48 33.50
N VAL A 159 -1.67 -17.28 34.31
CA VAL A 159 -0.49 -16.49 33.91
C VAL A 159 0.14 -16.96 32.60
N SER A 160 0.31 -18.28 32.42
CA SER A 160 0.86 -18.84 31.19
C SER A 160 0.01 -18.52 29.96
N GLN A 161 -1.31 -18.62 30.08
CA GLN A 161 -2.25 -18.28 29.01
C GLN A 161 -2.29 -16.78 28.73
N ASP A 162 -2.29 -15.95 29.77
CA ASP A 162 -2.33 -14.49 29.65
C ASP A 162 -1.06 -13.95 28.97
N ILE A 163 0.13 -14.49 29.32
CA ILE A 163 1.40 -14.17 28.65
C ILE A 163 1.36 -14.60 27.17
N GLY A 164 0.89 -15.82 26.89
CA GLY A 164 0.77 -16.31 25.52
C GLY A 164 -0.19 -15.44 24.69
N THR A 165 -1.32 -15.05 25.28
CA THR A 165 -2.32 -14.17 24.65
C THR A 165 -1.75 -12.78 24.38
N LEU A 166 -1.00 -12.21 25.32
CA LEU A 166 -0.33 -10.92 25.13
C LEU A 166 0.64 -10.97 23.94
N LYS A 167 1.47 -12.01 23.86
CA LYS A 167 2.42 -12.20 22.75
C LYS A 167 1.70 -12.30 21.41
N SER A 168 0.66 -13.14 21.32
CA SER A 168 -0.14 -13.28 20.11
C SER A 168 -0.73 -11.93 19.67
N ARG A 169 -1.35 -11.19 20.60
CA ARG A 169 -1.96 -9.89 20.29
C ARG A 169 -0.94 -8.87 19.81
N LEU A 170 0.28 -8.86 20.36
CA LEU A 170 1.35 -7.98 19.90
C LEU A 170 1.82 -8.36 18.49
N MET A 171 1.98 -9.65 18.21
CA MET A 171 2.35 -10.14 16.88
C MET A 171 1.28 -9.81 15.83
N ASP A 172 0.01 -10.07 16.16
CA ASP A 172 -1.14 -9.73 15.31
C ASP A 172 -1.20 -8.23 15.06
N ALA A 173 -0.97 -7.41 16.09
CA ALA A 173 -0.91 -5.95 15.95
C ALA A 173 0.22 -5.53 15.01
N ASN A 174 1.43 -6.08 15.16
CA ASN A 174 2.56 -5.75 14.29
C ASN A 174 2.27 -6.10 12.83
N GLN A 175 1.71 -7.28 12.57
CA GLN A 175 1.31 -7.68 11.21
C GLN A 175 0.19 -6.77 10.66
N SER A 176 -0.76 -6.38 11.52
CA SER A 176 -1.86 -5.50 11.12
C SER A 176 -1.40 -4.06 10.81
N LEU A 177 -0.26 -3.62 11.34
CA LEU A 177 0.28 -2.27 11.12
C LEU A 177 1.36 -2.25 10.02
N ASP A 178 1.76 -3.42 9.50
CA ASP A 178 2.72 -3.52 8.40
C ASP A 178 2.04 -3.32 7.05
N THR A 179 1.80 -2.05 6.73
CA THR A 179 1.07 -1.66 5.51
C THR A 179 1.83 -1.96 4.22
N ASP A 180 3.17 -1.99 4.31
CA ASP A 180 4.05 -2.34 3.19
C ASP A 180 3.96 -3.82 2.86
N ALA A 181 3.98 -4.68 3.88
CA ALA A 181 3.81 -6.12 3.70
C ALA A 181 2.46 -6.44 3.05
N LYS A 182 1.37 -5.85 3.53
CA LYS A 182 0.03 -6.03 2.97
C LYS A 182 -0.08 -5.59 1.51
N LEU A 183 0.54 -4.47 1.15
CA LEU A 183 0.59 -4.01 -0.24
C LEU A 183 1.37 -5.00 -1.11
N GLY A 184 2.52 -5.49 -0.64
CA GLY A 184 3.31 -6.49 -1.34
C GLY A 184 2.55 -7.82 -1.55
N GLU A 185 1.85 -8.29 -0.53
CA GLU A 185 0.97 -9.47 -0.62
C GLU A 185 -0.15 -9.28 -1.63
N SER A 186 -0.76 -8.08 -1.65
CA SER A 186 -1.80 -7.72 -2.63
C SER A 186 -1.26 -7.72 -4.06
N PHE A 187 -0.05 -7.17 -4.28
CA PHE A 187 0.61 -7.22 -5.58
C PHE A 187 0.88 -8.65 -6.04
N ALA A 188 1.43 -9.47 -5.15
CA ALA A 188 1.71 -10.88 -5.43
C ALA A 188 0.43 -11.66 -5.77
N SER A 189 -0.66 -11.38 -5.05
CA SER A 189 -1.96 -12.02 -5.26
C SER A 189 -2.61 -11.60 -6.58
N ALA A 190 -2.52 -10.32 -6.94
CA ALA A 190 -3.09 -9.78 -8.17
C ALA A 190 -2.30 -10.17 -9.44
N LYS A 191 -1.04 -10.62 -9.29
CA LYS A 191 -0.09 -11.10 -10.34
C LYS A 191 0.34 -10.06 -11.38
N ASN A 192 -0.59 -9.26 -11.91
CA ASN A 192 -0.36 -8.33 -13.00
C ASN A 192 -0.59 -6.88 -12.53
N VAL A 193 0.28 -6.40 -11.64
CA VAL A 193 0.30 -5.01 -11.20
C VAL A 193 1.48 -4.30 -11.86
N ILE A 194 1.20 -3.15 -12.48
CA ILE A 194 2.21 -2.31 -13.13
C ILE A 194 2.30 -1.01 -12.35
N LEU A 195 3.53 -0.63 -11.97
CA LEU A 195 3.81 0.62 -11.28
C LEU A 195 4.28 1.68 -12.29
N ALA A 196 4.05 2.94 -11.96
CA ALA A 196 4.73 4.04 -12.64
C ALA A 196 6.25 3.90 -12.46
N MET A 197 6.97 3.83 -13.59
CA MET A 197 8.43 3.94 -13.63
C MET A 197 8.88 5.39 -13.51
#